data_AF-A0A517Y0B7-F1
#
_entry.id   AF-A0A517Y0B7-F1
#
_cell.length_a   1.000
_cell.length_b   1.000
_cell.length_c   1.000
_cell.angle_alpha   90.00
_cell.angle_beta   90.00
_cell.angle_gamma   90.00
#
_symmetry.space_group_name_H-M   'P 1'
#
loop_
_entity.id
_entity.type
_entity.pdbx_description
1 polymer ?
#
loop_
_entity_poly.entity_id
_entity_poly.type
_entity_poly.pdbx_seq_one_letter_code
_entity_poly.pdbx_strand_id
1 'polypeptide(L)'
;MSNATLGLLVGGLVPAVCFGLSGAVQKGAAGGIATGPYLVVIGLVVAAAGAAVTAVERDASATPAGAGYAALFGLLWAAGVGAIAVALGRFEARISQLVPLYNMNTLVAVAVGLVALGEWQTVQPGRLALAAVLVVAGGVLAATAGR
;
A
#
# COMPACT_ATOMS: atom_id res chain seq x y z
N MET A 1 22.83 2.62 14.79
CA MET A 1 21.83 1.75 14.15
C MET A 1 22.36 1.36 12.78
N SER A 2 22.10 0.15 12.27
CA SER A 2 22.59 -0.24 10.93
C SER A 2 21.73 0.37 9.82
N ASN A 3 22.28 0.52 8.62
CA ASN A 3 21.54 0.98 7.43
C ASN A 3 20.34 0.06 7.12
N ALA A 4 20.45 -1.24 7.41
CA ALA A 4 19.33 -2.18 7.28
C ALA A 4 18.18 -1.84 8.25
N THR A 5 18.47 -1.50 9.50
CA THR A 5 17.44 -1.07 10.46
C THR A 5 16.79 0.25 10.05
N LEU A 6 17.58 1.21 9.55
CA LEU A 6 17.05 2.47 9.01
C LEU A 6 16.12 2.24 7.80
N GLY A 7 16.51 1.35 6.88
CA GLY A 7 15.67 0.96 5.74
C GLY A 7 14.33 0.37 6.17
N LEU A 8 14.31 -0.46 7.21
CA LEU A 8 13.06 -1.01 7.75
C LEU A 8 12.18 0.04 8.43
N LEU A 9 12.77 1.05 9.07
CA LEU A 9 12.01 2.12 9.70
C LEU A 9 11.40 3.06 8.66
N VAL A 10 12.20 3.50 7.68
CA VAL A 10 11.76 4.43 6.62
C VAL A 10 10.84 3.74 5.62
N GLY A 11 11.16 2.51 5.21
CA GLY A 11 10.39 1.76 4.22
C GLY A 11 9.26 0.90 4.79
N GLY A 12 9.23 0.69 6.11
CA GLY A 12 8.23 -0.16 6.77
C GLY A 12 7.37 0.61 7.77
N LEU A 13 7.97 1.09 8.86
CA LEU A 13 7.20 1.68 9.98
C LEU A 13 6.52 3.00 9.60
N VAL A 14 7.24 3.92 8.95
CA VAL A 14 6.67 5.21 8.54
C VAL A 14 5.49 5.01 7.57
N PRO A 15 5.61 4.21 6.49
CA PRO A 15 4.47 3.89 5.61
C PRO A 15 3.31 3.22 6.34
N ALA A 16 3.58 2.30 7.28
CA ALA A 16 2.52 1.63 8.04
C ALA A 16 1.66 2.61 8.84
N VAL A 17 2.28 3.60 9.49
CA VAL A 17 1.56 4.66 10.20
C VAL A 17 0.77 5.54 9.24
N CYS A 18 1.42 6.02 8.16
CA CYS A 18 0.79 6.87 7.17
C CYS A 18 -0.43 6.20 6.51
N PHE A 19 -0.30 4.93 6.09
CA PHE A 19 -1.39 4.17 5.48
C PHE A 19 -2.50 3.80 6.46
N GLY A 20 -2.16 3.55 7.73
CA GLY A 20 -3.16 3.35 8.78
C GLY A 20 -4.02 4.60 8.99
N LEU A 21 -3.40 5.77 9.11
CA LEU A 21 -4.10 7.05 9.25
C LEU A 21 -4.90 7.41 8.00
N SER A 22 -4.34 7.18 6.80
CA SER A 22 -5.04 7.47 5.56
C SER A 22 -6.31 6.65 5.39
N GLY A 23 -6.34 5.40 5.88
CA GLY A 23 -7.56 4.57 5.87
C GLY A 23 -8.70 5.19 6.69
N ALA A 24 -8.40 5.76 7.86
CA ALA A 24 -9.39 6.46 8.68
C ALA A 24 -9.95 7.70 7.96
N VAL A 25 -9.07 8.51 7.36
CA VAL A 25 -9.46 9.69 6.58
C VAL A 25 -10.27 9.30 5.34
N GLN A 26 -9.93 8.20 4.67
CA GLN A 26 -10.64 7.69 3.50
C GLN A 26 -12.09 7.31 3.83
N LYS A 27 -12.37 6.71 5.00
CA LYS A 27 -13.77 6.48 5.43
C LYS A 27 -14.54 7.78 5.61
N GLY A 28 -13.90 8.81 6.16
CA GLY A 28 -14.51 10.14 6.28
C GLY A 28 -14.88 10.74 4.92
N ALA A 29 -14.04 10.54 3.91
CA ALA A 29 -14.32 11.01 2.55
C ALA A 29 -15.45 10.24 1.85
N ALA A 30 -15.72 8.98 2.22
CA ALA A 30 -16.63 8.09 1.49
C ALA A 30 -18.07 8.63 1.34
N GLY A 31 -18.52 9.52 2.23
CA GLY A 31 -19.84 10.17 2.15
C GLY A 31 -19.89 11.48 1.35
N GLY A 32 -18.75 12.03 0.94
CA GLY A 32 -18.65 13.37 0.35
C GLY A 32 -18.05 13.44 -1.05
N ILE A 33 -17.52 12.32 -1.57
CA ILE A 33 -16.87 12.29 -2.89
C ILE A 33 -17.06 10.94 -3.57
N ALA A 34 -17.42 10.96 -4.86
CA ALA A 34 -17.51 9.74 -5.67
C ALA A 34 -16.12 9.18 -6.00
N THR A 35 -16.03 7.88 -6.29
CA THR A 35 -14.76 7.17 -6.53
C THR A 35 -13.89 7.80 -7.61
N GLY A 36 -14.48 8.22 -8.75
CA GLY A 36 -13.73 8.86 -9.83
C GLY A 36 -13.07 10.19 -9.39
N PRO A 37 -13.85 11.20 -8.97
CA PRO A 37 -13.31 12.43 -8.41
C PRO A 37 -12.32 12.21 -7.24
N TYR A 38 -12.57 11.22 -6.39
CA TYR A 38 -11.67 10.85 -5.29
C TYR A 38 -10.27 10.47 -5.80
N LEU A 39 -10.19 9.61 -6.82
CA LEU A 39 -8.92 9.22 -7.43
C LEU A 39 -8.23 10.39 -8.13
N VAL A 40 -8.99 11.29 -8.78
CA VAL A 40 -8.44 12.49 -9.42
C VAL A 40 -7.81 13.42 -8.39
N VAL A 41 -8.51 13.72 -7.29
CA VAL A 41 -7.98 14.57 -6.21
C VAL A 41 -6.70 13.98 -5.63
N ILE A 42 -6.66 12.67 -5.35
CA ILE A 42 -5.45 12.03 -4.86
C ILE A 42 -4.32 12.11 -5.89
N GLY A 43 -4.61 11.84 -7.17
CA GLY A 43 -3.62 11.93 -8.23
C GLY A 43 -2.96 13.32 -8.32
N LEU A 44 -3.75 14.39 -8.18
CA LEU A 44 -3.24 15.75 -8.14
C LEU A 44 -2.37 16.02 -6.91
N VAL A 45 -2.76 15.53 -5.73
CA VAL A 45 -1.95 15.66 -4.50
C VAL A 45 -0.63 14.90 -4.62
N VAL A 46 -0.65 13.69 -5.17
CA VAL A 46 0.56 12.87 -5.40
C VAL A 46 1.48 13.55 -6.42
N ALA A 47 0.94 14.10 -7.51
CA ALA A 47 1.72 14.85 -8.48
C ALA A 47 2.37 16.10 -7.88
N ALA A 48 1.63 16.85 -7.05
CA ALA A 48 2.17 18.02 -6.35
C ALA A 48 3.28 17.65 -5.35
N ALA A 49 3.08 16.58 -4.58
CA ALA A 49 4.10 16.06 -3.67
C ALA A 49 5.35 15.60 -4.42
N GLY A 50 5.19 14.89 -5.54
CA GLY A 50 6.30 14.47 -6.40
C GLY A 50 7.09 15.66 -6.96
N ALA A 51 6.39 16.69 -7.46
CA ALA A 51 7.03 17.91 -7.94
C ALA A 51 7.83 18.64 -6.84
N ALA A 52 7.31 18.67 -5.61
CA ALA A 52 8.02 19.23 -4.46
C ALA A 52 9.29 18.43 -4.13
N VAL A 53 9.22 17.10 -4.13
CA VAL A 53 10.39 16.22 -3.89
C VAL A 53 11.45 16.43 -4.97
N THR A 54 11.06 16.41 -6.25
CA THR A 54 11.97 16.70 -7.38
C THR A 54 12.65 18.07 -7.23
N ALA A 55 11.92 19.10 -6.78
CA ALA A 55 12.49 20.42 -6.56
C ALA A 55 13.50 20.47 -5.40
N VAL A 56 13.23 19.74 -4.31
CA VAL A 56 14.11 19.65 -3.13
C VAL A 56 15.37 18.85 -3.43
N GLU A 57 15.22 17.69 -4.07
CA GLU A 57 16.35 16.81 -4.43
C GLU A 57 17.14 17.33 -5.63
N ARG A 58 16.53 18.21 -6.44
CA ARG A 58 17.06 18.73 -7.71
C ARG A 58 17.44 17.62 -8.68
N ASP A 59 16.71 16.51 -8.61
CA ASP A 59 16.87 15.36 -9.49
C ASP A 59 15.55 15.11 -10.23
N ALA A 60 15.58 15.32 -11.55
CA ALA A 60 14.47 15.06 -12.46
C ALA A 60 14.78 13.89 -13.40
N SER A 61 15.71 13.02 -13.02
CA SER A 61 16.10 11.88 -13.83
C SER A 61 14.92 10.90 -13.97
N ALA A 62 14.65 10.52 -15.21
CA ALA A 62 13.62 9.53 -15.54
C ALA A 62 14.09 8.72 -16.75
N THR A 63 14.20 7.41 -16.59
CA THR A 63 14.40 6.51 -17.73
C THR A 63 13.03 6.03 -18.25
N PRO A 64 12.88 5.73 -19.55
CA PRO A 64 11.62 5.21 -20.07
C PRO A 64 11.15 3.92 -19.37
N ALA A 65 12.09 3.03 -19.02
CA ALA A 65 11.77 1.81 -18.29
C ALA A 65 11.29 2.10 -16.86
N GLY A 66 11.98 2.99 -16.13
CA GLY A 66 11.57 3.40 -14.79
C GLY A 66 10.20 4.10 -14.78
N ALA A 67 9.97 4.99 -15.75
CA ALA A 67 8.67 5.64 -15.94
C ALA A 67 7.56 4.62 -16.26
N GLY A 68 7.86 3.61 -17.07
CA GLY A 68 6.92 2.52 -17.37
C GLY A 68 6.51 1.72 -16.13
N TYR A 69 7.48 1.33 -15.29
CA TYR A 69 7.18 0.66 -14.02
C TYR A 69 6.42 1.56 -13.04
N ALA A 70 6.76 2.85 -12.97
CA ALA A 70 6.04 3.81 -12.13
C ALA A 70 4.58 3.98 -12.60
N ALA A 71 4.33 4.00 -13.91
CA ALA A 71 2.98 4.05 -14.47
C ALA A 71 2.17 2.78 -14.15
N LEU A 72 2.78 1.60 -14.31
CA LEU A 72 2.14 0.34 -13.95
C LEU A 72 1.82 0.27 -12.45
N PHE A 73 2.76 0.68 -11.60
CA PHE A 73 2.54 0.80 -10.16
C PHE A 73 1.35 1.71 -9.87
N GLY A 74 1.33 2.91 -10.45
CA GLY A 74 0.25 3.88 -10.28
C GLY A 74 -1.12 3.33 -10.72
N LEU A 75 -1.17 2.58 -11.82
CA LEU A 75 -2.39 1.94 -12.32
C LEU A 75 -2.91 0.87 -11.35
N LEU A 76 -2.05 -0.05 -10.91
CA LEU A 76 -2.41 -1.11 -9.96
C LEU A 76 -2.85 -0.52 -8.62
N TRP A 77 -2.12 0.49 -8.14
CA TRP A 77 -2.42 1.19 -6.90
C TRP A 77 -3.77 1.91 -6.98
N ALA A 78 -4.01 2.69 -8.05
CA ALA A 78 -5.27 3.41 -8.24
C ALA A 78 -6.47 2.46 -8.34
N ALA A 79 -6.31 1.30 -9.00
CA ALA A 79 -7.33 0.27 -9.04
C ALA A 79 -7.67 -0.26 -7.63
N GLY A 80 -6.65 -0.56 -6.81
CA GLY A 80 -6.84 -0.99 -5.43
C GLY A 80 -7.53 0.07 -4.55
N VAL A 81 -7.06 1.32 -4.61
CA VAL A 81 -7.65 2.44 -3.87
C VAL A 81 -9.09 2.71 -4.31
N GLY A 82 -9.36 2.61 -5.62
CA GLY A 82 -10.71 2.72 -6.18
C GLY A 82 -11.65 1.65 -5.65
N ALA A 83 -11.19 0.40 -5.58
CA ALA A 83 -11.97 -0.71 -5.00
C ALA A 83 -12.27 -0.48 -3.52
N ILE A 84 -11.31 0.02 -2.73
CA ILE A 84 -11.52 0.40 -1.33
C ILE A 84 -12.57 1.52 -1.22
N ALA A 85 -12.45 2.58 -2.02
CA ALA A 85 -13.42 3.68 -2.01
C ALA A 85 -14.84 3.20 -2.37
N VAL A 86 -14.97 2.28 -3.33
CA VAL A 86 -16.25 1.64 -3.65
C VAL A 86 -16.78 0.80 -2.48
N ALA A 87 -15.94 -0.01 -1.84
CA ALA A 87 -16.30 -0.80 -0.65
C ALA A 87 -16.82 0.08 0.49
N LEU A 88 -16.18 1.21 0.73
CA LEU A 88 -16.53 2.12 1.82
C LEU A 88 -17.78 2.95 1.53
N GLY A 89 -17.96 3.40 0.29
CA GLY A 89 -19.04 4.31 -0.11
C GLY A 89 -20.31 3.60 -0.58
N ARG A 90 -20.21 2.43 -1.22
CA ARG A 90 -21.38 1.70 -1.74
C ARG A 90 -21.78 0.51 -0.88
N PHE A 91 -20.81 -0.20 -0.32
CA PHE A 91 -21.06 -1.42 0.47
C PHE A 91 -21.01 -1.16 1.97
N GLU A 92 -20.85 0.10 2.39
CA GLU A 92 -20.76 0.56 3.77
C GLU A 92 -19.76 -0.23 4.65
N ALA A 93 -18.77 -0.83 4.01
CA ALA A 93 -17.83 -1.72 4.69
C ALA A 93 -17.06 -0.98 5.80
N ARG A 94 -16.63 -1.74 6.80
CA ARG A 94 -15.87 -1.24 7.94
C ARG A 94 -14.37 -1.24 7.62
N ILE A 95 -13.71 -0.10 7.88
CA ILE A 95 -12.25 0.03 7.77
C ILE A 95 -11.52 -1.03 8.61
N SER A 96 -12.04 -1.34 9.80
CA SER A 96 -11.45 -2.37 10.68
C SER A 96 -11.40 -3.77 10.07
N GLN A 97 -12.28 -4.08 9.11
CA GLN A 97 -12.28 -5.35 8.38
C GLN A 97 -11.47 -5.25 7.09
N LEU A 98 -11.60 -4.12 6.37
CA LEU A 98 -10.93 -3.93 5.08
C LEU A 98 -9.42 -3.77 5.22
N VAL A 99 -8.94 -2.97 6.18
CA VAL A 99 -7.51 -2.64 6.32
C VAL A 99 -6.66 -3.90 6.49
N PRO A 100 -6.99 -4.83 7.41
CA PRO A 100 -6.21 -6.06 7.55
C PRO A 100 -6.29 -6.94 6.31
N LEU A 101 -7.44 -6.97 5.64
CA LEU A 101 -7.66 -7.78 4.45
C LEU A 101 -6.82 -7.31 3.26
N TYR A 102 -6.87 -6.02 2.90
CA TYR A 102 -6.08 -5.53 1.76
C TYR A 102 -4.59 -5.40 2.09
N ASN A 103 -4.21 -5.26 3.36
CA ASN A 103 -2.79 -5.30 3.77
C ASN A 103 -2.19 -6.72 3.69
N MET A 104 -2.99 -7.76 3.45
CA MET A 104 -2.46 -9.05 3.01
C MET A 104 -1.81 -8.97 1.62
N ASN A 105 -1.90 -7.84 0.91
CA ASN A 105 -1.05 -7.55 -0.25
C ASN A 105 0.45 -7.68 0.05
N THR A 106 0.85 -7.56 1.32
CA THR A 106 2.21 -7.86 1.81
C THR A 106 2.64 -9.28 1.45
N LEU A 107 1.74 -10.26 1.53
CA LEU A 107 2.01 -11.65 1.14
C LEU A 107 2.20 -11.79 -0.37
N VAL A 108 1.43 -11.04 -1.16
CA VAL A 108 1.58 -11.01 -2.62
C VAL A 108 2.93 -10.38 -2.97
N ALA A 109 3.29 -9.27 -2.35
CA ALA A 109 4.57 -8.60 -2.56
C ALA A 109 5.76 -9.50 -2.16
N VAL A 110 5.68 -10.18 -1.01
CA VAL A 110 6.69 -11.15 -0.58
C VAL A 110 6.79 -12.32 -1.56
N ALA A 111 5.67 -12.90 -2.00
CA ALA A 111 5.69 -13.99 -2.97
C ALA A 111 6.33 -13.58 -4.31
N VAL A 112 5.99 -12.39 -4.82
CA VAL A 112 6.61 -11.83 -6.02
C VAL A 112 8.09 -11.54 -5.80
N GLY A 113 8.50 -10.97 -4.67
CA GLY A 113 9.91 -10.72 -4.35
C GLY A 113 10.72 -12.01 -4.28
N LEU A 114 10.19 -13.03 -3.60
CA LEU A 114 10.83 -14.34 -3.52
C LEU A 114 10.99 -14.97 -4.90
N VAL A 115 9.94 -14.99 -5.73
CA VAL A 115 9.95 -15.72 -7.00
C VAL A 115 10.58 -14.90 -8.13
N ALA A 116 10.10 -13.69 -8.38
CA ALA A 116 10.49 -12.87 -9.53
C ALA A 116 11.84 -12.16 -9.32
N LEU A 117 12.19 -11.82 -8.07
CA LEU A 117 13.47 -11.15 -7.75
C LEU A 117 14.52 -12.13 -7.20
N GLY A 118 14.16 -13.40 -7.01
CA GLY A 118 15.10 -14.44 -6.55
C GLY A 118 15.52 -14.31 -5.08
N GLU A 119 14.78 -13.53 -4.28
CA GLU A 119 15.13 -13.26 -2.87
C GLU A 119 15.08 -14.50 -1.98
N TRP A 120 14.51 -15.61 -2.45
CA TRP A 120 14.46 -16.89 -1.72
C TRP A 120 15.82 -17.42 -1.27
N GLN A 121 16.91 -17.01 -1.94
CA GLN A 121 18.29 -17.41 -1.61
C GLN A 121 18.89 -16.66 -0.42
N THR A 122 18.37 -15.47 -0.11
CA THR A 122 18.96 -14.54 0.86
C THR A 122 18.13 -14.37 2.13
N VAL A 123 16.97 -15.02 2.20
CA VAL A 123 16.03 -14.92 3.31
C VAL A 123 15.93 -16.23 4.10
N GLN A 124 15.31 -16.16 5.28
CA GLN A 124 15.04 -17.34 6.11
C GLN A 124 13.61 -17.85 5.85
N PRO A 125 13.42 -18.92 5.06
CA PRO A 125 12.10 -19.34 4.57
C PRO A 125 11.16 -19.73 5.71
N GLY A 126 11.67 -20.38 6.78
CA GLY A 126 10.86 -20.74 7.94
C GLY A 126 10.28 -19.55 8.69
N ARG A 127 11.04 -18.46 8.84
CA ARG A 127 10.56 -17.23 9.49
C ARG A 127 9.53 -16.51 8.62
N LEU A 128 9.75 -16.46 7.32
CA LEU A 128 8.80 -15.86 6.38
C LEU A 128 7.50 -16.67 6.28
N ALA A 129 7.59 -18.01 6.28
CA ALA A 129 6.41 -18.88 6.29
C ALA A 129 5.58 -18.68 7.56
N LEU A 130 6.23 -18.63 8.73
CA LEU A 130 5.55 -18.35 9.99
C LEU A 130 4.91 -16.95 9.99
N ALA A 131 5.64 -15.93 9.53
CA ALA A 131 5.11 -14.57 9.39
C ALA A 131 3.89 -14.54 8.46
N ALA A 132 3.93 -15.26 7.34
CA ALA A 132 2.81 -15.36 6.41
C ALA A 132 1.57 -15.99 7.06
N VAL A 133 1.74 -17.09 7.79
CA VAL A 133 0.64 -17.73 8.55
C VAL A 133 0.03 -16.76 9.56
N LEU A 134 0.85 -16.02 10.30
CA LEU A 134 0.37 -15.04 11.29
C LEU A 134 -0.39 -13.88 10.63
N VAL A 135 0.07 -13.39 9.48
CA VAL A 135 -0.62 -12.34 8.71
C VAL A 135 -1.97 -12.84 8.19
N VAL A 136 -2.03 -14.05 7.61
CA VAL A 136 -3.29 -14.65 7.14
C VAL A 136 -4.26 -14.83 8.30
N ALA A 137 -3.81 -15.41 9.41
CA ALA A 137 -4.65 -15.63 10.59
C ALA A 137 -5.21 -14.30 11.13
N GLY A 138 -4.37 -13.29 11.28
CA GLY A 138 -4.80 -11.95 11.71
C GLY A 138 -5.79 -11.30 10.75
N GLY A 139 -5.54 -11.40 9.44
CA GLY A 139 -6.44 -10.89 8.39
C GLY A 139 -7.81 -11.56 8.41
N VAL A 140 -7.86 -12.89 8.53
CA VAL A 140 -9.12 -13.67 8.60
C VAL A 140 -9.90 -13.34 9.87
N LEU A 141 -9.22 -13.26 11.03
CA LEU A 141 -9.84 -12.89 12.29
C LEU A 141 -10.46 -11.49 12.22
N ALA A 142 -9.74 -10.52 11.66
CA ALA A 142 -10.26 -9.16 11.51
C ALA A 142 -11.44 -9.09 10.53
N ALA A 143 -11.36 -9.81 9.40
CA ALA A 143 -12.44 -9.87 8.41
C ALA A 143 -13.75 -10.43 9.01
N THR A 144 -13.64 -11.40 9.92
CA THR A 144 -14.79 -12.06 10.57
C THR A 144 -15.24 -11.40 11.88
N ALA A 145 -14.54 -10.37 12.36
CA ALA A 145 -14.88 -9.66 13.60
C ALA A 145 -16.15 -8.79 13.52
N GLY A 146 -16.69 -8.59 12.31
CA GLY A 146 -17.87 -7.79 12.09
C GLY A 146 -19.15 -8.51 12.49
N ARG A 147 -19.81 -8.05 13.56
CA ARG A 147 -21.22 -8.36 13.86
C ARG A 147 -22.16 -7.45 13.08
#